data_AF-A0A917RGX7-F1
#
_entry.id   AF-A0A917RGX7-F1
#
_cell.length_a   1.000
_cell.length_b   1.000
_cell.length_c   1.000
_cell.angle_alpha   90.00
_cell.angle_beta   90.00
_cell.angle_gamma   90.00
#
_symmetry.space_group_name_H-M   'P 1'
#
loop_
_entity.id
_entity.type
_entity.pdbx_description
1 polymer ?
#
loop_
_entity_poly.entity_id
_entity_poly.type
_entity_poly.pdbx_seq_one_letter_code
_entity_poly.pdbx_strand_id
1 'polypeptide(L)' 'MTFEQYETCRSTGRVSVADIAAQPGGIEALQRRVHELRSRGVDFAANAIEHEMAELDLPRE' A
#
# COMPACT_ATOMS: atom_id res chain seq x y z
N MET A 1 -23.70 8.58 -4.61
CA MET A 1 -22.83 7.56 -3.97
C MET A 1 -21.65 8.32 -3.40
N THR A 2 -21.72 8.60 -2.10
CA THR A 2 -20.75 9.43 -1.39
C THR A 2 -19.69 8.50 -0.84
N PHE A 3 -18.52 8.45 -1.47
CA PHE A 3 -17.35 7.88 -0.82
C PHE A 3 -16.97 8.88 0.25
N GLU A 4 -17.37 8.57 1.48
CA GLU A 4 -17.06 9.34 2.67
C GLU A 4 -15.60 9.75 2.65
N GLN A 5 -15.42 11.04 2.91
CA GLN A 5 -14.14 11.67 3.16
C GLN A 5 -13.42 10.85 4.25
N TYR A 6 -12.51 9.97 3.84
CA TYR A 6 -11.52 9.46 4.77
C TYR A 6 -10.70 10.67 5.18
N GLU A 7 -10.74 10.91 6.48
CA GLU A 7 -10.32 12.14 7.09
C GLU A 7 -8.89 12.44 6.69
N THR A 8 -8.71 13.69 6.30
CA THR A 8 -7.46 14.33 5.94
C THR A 8 -6.37 14.02 6.97
N CYS A 9 -5.60 12.97 6.74
CA CYS A 9 -4.29 12.81 7.35
C CYS A 9 -3.33 13.72 6.57
N ARG A 10 -3.41 15.01 6.88
CA ARG A 10 -2.56 16.09 6.35
C ARG A 10 -1.12 15.89 6.78
N SER A 11 -0.44 14.94 6.16
CA SER A 11 0.98 14.67 6.34
C SER A 11 1.65 14.79 4.98
N THR A 12 1.94 16.04 4.61
CA THR A 12 3.04 16.45 3.72
C THR A 12 3.72 15.31 2.94
N GLY A 13 3.09 14.84 1.86
CA GLY A 13 3.71 14.08 0.78
C GLY A 13 4.11 12.61 1.03
N ARG A 14 3.74 11.98 2.14
CA ARG A 14 4.09 10.56 2.40
C ARG A 14 2.85 9.71 2.60
N VAL A 15 2.37 9.14 1.50
CA VAL A 15 1.35 8.09 1.50
C VAL A 15 1.97 6.83 2.09
N SER A 16 1.40 6.29 3.17
CA SER A 16 1.87 5.06 3.85
C SER A 16 1.12 3.83 3.34
N VAL A 17 1.67 2.62 3.56
CA VAL A 17 1.04 1.35 3.10
C VAL A 17 -0.38 1.20 3.65
N ALA A 18 -0.62 1.56 4.92
CA ALA A 18 -1.95 1.55 5.53
C ALA A 18 -2.96 2.48 4.83
N ASP A 19 -2.51 3.67 4.40
CA ASP A 19 -3.34 4.65 3.72
C ASP A 19 -3.70 4.19 2.29
N ILE A 20 -2.76 3.51 1.62
CA ILE A 20 -3.02 2.88 0.34
C ILE A 20 -4.01 1.73 0.53
N ALA A 21 -3.77 0.85 1.50
CA ALA A 21 -4.61 -0.31 1.78
C ALA A 21 -6.05 0.05 2.20
N ALA A 22 -6.24 1.19 2.85
CA ALA A 22 -7.56 1.71 3.22
C ALA A 22 -8.40 2.16 2.00
N GLN A 23 -7.77 2.37 0.84
CA GLN A 23 -8.47 2.73 -0.39
C GLN A 23 -9.01 1.50 -1.12
N PRO A 24 -10.17 1.60 -1.79
CA PRO A 24 -10.70 0.52 -2.61
C PRO A 24 -9.71 0.19 -3.75
N GLY A 25 -9.27 -1.07 -3.83
CA GLY A 25 -8.22 -1.51 -4.78
C GLY A 25 -6.78 -1.18 -4.35
N GLY A 26 -6.60 -0.68 -3.12
CA GLY A 26 -5.30 -0.35 -2.56
C GLY A 26 -4.33 -1.52 -2.43
N ILE A 27 -4.85 -2.67 -2.00
CA ILE A 27 -4.08 -3.92 -1.91
C ILE A 27 -3.52 -4.33 -3.26
N GLU A 28 -4.35 -4.31 -4.31
CA GLU A 28 -3.93 -4.64 -5.67
C GLU A 28 -2.86 -3.65 -6.17
N ALA A 29 -2.99 -2.36 -5.84
CA ALA A 29 -1.98 -1.36 -6.17
C ALA A 29 -0.64 -1.61 -5.47
N LEU A 30 -0.66 -2.01 -4.20
CA LEU A 30 0.52 -2.39 -3.43
C LEU A 30 1.17 -3.66 -3.99
N GLN A 31 0.39 -4.69 -4.27
CA GLN A 31 0.87 -5.94 -4.89
C GLN A 31 1.51 -5.68 -6.26
N ARG A 32 0.88 -4.84 -7.09
CA ARG A 32 1.46 -4.41 -8.39
C ARG A 32 2.79 -3.70 -8.20
N ARG A 33 2.88 -2.81 -7.22
CA ARG A 33 4.11 -2.08 -6.89
C ARG A 33 5.22 -3.02 -6.43
N VAL A 34 4.91 -4.00 -5.57
CA VAL A 34 5.83 -5.06 -5.13
C VAL A 34 6.34 -5.83 -6.33
N HIS A 35 5.46 -6.24 -7.24
CA HIS A 35 5.84 -6.94 -8.47
C HIS A 35 6.75 -6.10 -9.37
N GLU A 36 6.44 -4.82 -9.56
CA GLU A 36 7.29 -3.89 -10.30
C GLU A 36 8.67 -3.72 -9.67
N LEU A 37 8.75 -3.62 -8.34
CA LEU A 37 10.01 -3.48 -7.61
C LEU A 37 10.86 -4.74 -7.72
N ARG A 38 10.26 -5.94 -7.60
CA ARG A 38 10.91 -7.24 -7.84
C ARG A 38 11.45 -7.34 -9.26
N SER A 39 10.64 -6.96 -10.25
CA SER A 39 11.05 -6.95 -11.66
C SER A 39 12.22 -5.99 -11.92
N ARG A 40 12.30 -4.89 -11.18
CA ARG A 40 13.41 -3.93 -11.22
C ARG A 40 14.62 -4.34 -10.37
N GLY A 41 14.56 -5.48 -9.66
CA GLY A 41 15.62 -5.94 -8.74
C GLY A 41 15.76 -5.10 -7.47
N VAL A 42 14.71 -4.38 -7.08
CA VAL A 42 14.67 -3.56 -5.85
C VAL A 42 13.93 -4.33 -4.75
N ASP A 43 14.50 -5.47 -4.37
CA ASP A 43 13.89 -6.38 -3.39
C ASP A 43 13.72 -5.74 -2.01
N PHE A 44 14.60 -4.80 -1.63
CA PHE A 44 14.48 -4.10 -0.34
C PHE A 44 13.16 -3.33 -0.22
N ALA A 45 12.80 -2.57 -1.26
CA ALA A 45 11.55 -1.80 -1.25
C ALA A 45 10.32 -2.72 -1.38
N ALA A 46 10.44 -3.80 -2.16
CA ALA A 46 9.39 -4.81 -2.26
C ALA A 46 9.13 -5.47 -0.89
N ASN A 47 10.19 -5.92 -0.22
CA ASN A 47 10.11 -6.54 1.09
C ASN A 47 9.59 -5.58 2.16
N ALA A 48 9.95 -4.29 2.12
CA ALA A 48 9.42 -3.30 3.05
C ALA A 48 7.90 -3.16 2.94
N ILE A 49 7.37 -3.07 1.71
CA ILE A 49 5.92 -2.99 1.48
C ILE A 49 5.24 -4.31 1.89
N GLU A 50 5.82 -5.45 1.54
CA GLU A 50 5.31 -6.76 1.95
C GLU A 50 5.27 -6.92 3.48
N HIS A 51 6.30 -6.44 4.17
CA HIS A 51 6.39 -6.48 5.63
C HIS A 51 5.31 -5.60 6.26
N GLU A 52 5.19 -4.34 5.86
CA GLU A 52 4.13 -3.45 6.35
C GLU A 52 2.74 -4.01 6.07
N MET A 53 2.50 -4.59 4.89
CA MET A 53 1.21 -5.25 4.59
C MET A 53 0.92 -6.44 5.51
N ALA A 54 1.94 -7.21 5.89
CA ALA A 54 1.80 -8.32 6.80
C ALA A 54 1.58 -7.85 8.26
N GLU A 55 2.24 -6.76 8.67
CA GLU A 55 2.00 -6.13 9.98
C GLU A 55 0.58 -5.57 10.13
N LEU A 56 -0.01 -5.13 9.01
CA LEU A 56 -1.37 -4.61 8.94
C LEU A 56 -2.44 -5.71 8.77
N ASP A 57 -2.04 -7.00 8.77
CA ASP A 57 -2.91 -8.17 8.57
C ASP A 57 -3.76 -8.08 7.29
N LEU A 58 -3.21 -7.48 6.23
CA LEU A 58 -3.94 -7.26 4.98
C LEU A 58 -3.98 -8.55 4.15
N PRO A 59 -5.16 -8.93 3.61
CA PRO A 59 -5.29 -10.16 2.84
C PRO A 59 -4.44 -10.12 1.57
N ARG A 60 -3.61 -11.15 1.40
CA ARG A 60 -2.85 -11.44 0.18
C ARG A 60 -3.59 -12.53 -0.60
N GLU A 61 -4.75 -12.23 -1.15
CA GLU A 61 -5.44 -13.14 -2.07
C GLU A 61 -5.19 -12.75 -3.53
#